data_AF-A0A969P8K6-F1
#
_entry.id   AF-A0A969P8K6-F1
#
_cell.length_a   1.000
_cell.length_b   1.000
_cell.length_c   1.000
_cell.angle_alpha   90.00
_cell.angle_beta   90.00
_cell.angle_gamma   90.00
#
_symmetry.space_group_name_H-M   'P 1'
#
loop_
_entity.id
_entity.type
_entity.pdbx_description
1 polymer ?
#
loop_
_entity_poly.entity_id
_entity_poly.type
_entity_poly.pdbx_seq_one_letter_code
_entity_poly.pdbx_strand_id
1 'polypeptide(L)'
;MGRWGDGEEQSKIQNPKSKISSPPHLTSLTSVSQPSIEVLDELLNLARMGAVLEIQERVTQLERSDSQLAVFAAQVRQLTDSFQVRQLQELLQRSKTSSS
;
A
#
# COMPACT_ATOMS: atom_id res chain seq x y z
N MET A 1 25.57 -51.34 -29.90
CA MET A 1 25.72 -51.08 -28.45
C MET A 1 26.42 -49.73 -28.31
N GLY A 2 26.00 -48.70 -27.56
CA GLY A 2 24.71 -48.18 -27.07
C GLY A 2 24.63 -46.70 -27.55
N ARG A 3 23.48 -46.04 -27.71
CA ARG A 3 22.56 -45.41 -26.71
C ARG A 3 23.28 -44.56 -25.64
N TRP A 4 22.60 -43.49 -25.21
CA TRP A 4 22.97 -42.42 -24.25
C TRP A 4 23.78 -41.27 -24.90
N GLY A 5 23.40 -40.00 -24.82
CA GLY A 5 22.42 -39.33 -23.95
C GLY A 5 23.11 -38.12 -23.32
N ASP A 6 22.38 -37.02 -23.20
CA ASP A 6 22.69 -35.85 -22.37
C ASP A 6 23.89 -34.98 -22.83
N GLY A 7 23.73 -33.67 -22.97
CA GLY A 7 23.04 -32.82 -22.02
C GLY A 7 24.13 -31.98 -21.33
N GLU A 8 23.96 -30.67 -21.38
CA GLU A 8 24.84 -29.66 -20.83
C GLU A 8 25.39 -29.99 -19.43
N GLU A 9 26.71 -29.90 -19.25
CA GLU A 9 27.30 -29.73 -17.93
C GLU A 9 28.61 -28.93 -18.08
N GLN A 10 28.50 -27.62 -17.99
CA GLN A 10 29.51 -26.83 -17.29
C GLN A 10 28.83 -25.89 -16.31
N SER A 11 28.55 -26.47 -15.14
CA SER A 11 28.45 -25.81 -13.86
C SER A 11 29.53 -24.72 -13.68
N LYS A 12 29.11 -23.45 -13.65
CA LYS A 12 29.80 -22.43 -12.84
C LYS A 12 28.76 -21.50 -12.24
N ILE A 13 28.32 -21.90 -11.06
CA ILE A 13 27.57 -21.10 -10.09
C ILE A 13 28.31 -19.78 -9.90
N GLN A 14 27.82 -18.74 -10.56
CA GLN A 14 28.20 -17.35 -10.34
C GLN A 14 26.92 -16.58 -10.07
N ASN A 15 26.49 -16.66 -8.82
CA ASN A 15 25.86 -15.58 -8.05
C ASN A 15 25.22 -14.44 -8.88
N PRO A 16 23.92 -14.52 -9.25
CA PRO A 16 23.18 -13.30 -9.45
C PRO A 16 22.92 -12.74 -8.06
N LYS A 17 23.71 -11.73 -7.69
CA LYS A 17 23.37 -10.78 -6.63
C LYS A 17 21.91 -10.42 -6.85
N SER A 18 21.04 -10.84 -5.94
CA SER A 18 19.59 -10.64 -5.98
C SER A 18 19.25 -9.17 -6.14
N LYS A 19 19.30 -8.69 -7.37
CA LYS A 19 18.59 -7.52 -7.87
C LYS A 19 17.50 -8.08 -8.75
N ILE A 20 16.51 -8.68 -8.10
CA ILE A 20 15.18 -8.83 -8.70
C ILE A 20 14.63 -7.42 -8.73
N SER A 21 15.06 -6.68 -9.76
CA SER A 21 14.58 -5.37 -10.16
C SER A 21 13.28 -5.57 -10.92
N SER A 22 12.25 -5.98 -10.18
CA SER A 22 10.82 -5.94 -10.53
C SER A 22 10.07 -6.39 -9.28
N PRO A 23 9.43 -5.51 -8.50
CA PRO A 23 8.35 -6.00 -7.66
C PRO A 23 7.28 -6.60 -8.59
N PRO A 24 6.83 -7.84 -8.35
CA PRO A 24 5.80 -8.47 -9.16
C PRO A 24 4.47 -7.73 -8.96
N HIS A 25 3.62 -7.75 -9.99
CA HIS A 25 2.17 -7.50 -9.97
C HIS A 25 1.64 -6.11 -9.51
N LEU A 26 1.66 -5.12 -10.40
CA LEU A 26 0.74 -3.95 -10.33
C LEU A 26 -0.70 -4.28 -10.76
N THR A 27 -1.21 -5.45 -10.38
CA THR A 27 -2.62 -5.84 -10.63
C THR A 27 -3.12 -6.63 -9.45
N SER A 28 -3.22 -5.98 -8.30
CA SER A 28 -4.32 -6.28 -7.40
C SER A 28 -5.18 -5.03 -7.41
N LEU A 29 -6.35 -5.14 -8.03
CA LEU A 29 -7.53 -4.37 -7.64
C LEU A 29 -7.83 -4.77 -6.20
N THR A 30 -6.93 -4.42 -5.27
CA THR A 30 -7.11 -4.65 -3.86
C THR A 30 -8.35 -3.83 -3.56
N SER A 31 -9.44 -4.52 -3.22
CA SER A 31 -10.62 -3.90 -2.66
C SER A 31 -10.11 -3.19 -1.40
N VAL A 32 -9.73 -1.93 -1.54
CA VAL A 32 -9.27 -1.11 -0.43
C VAL A 32 -10.55 -0.93 0.37
N SER A 33 -10.71 -1.73 1.42
CA SER A 33 -11.81 -1.51 2.35
C SER A 33 -11.67 -0.07 2.82
N GLN A 34 -12.73 0.69 2.59
CA GLN A 34 -12.77 2.09 2.95
C GLN A 34 -13.29 2.19 4.38
N PRO A 35 -12.75 3.13 5.18
CA PRO A 35 -13.36 3.45 6.46
C PRO A 35 -14.81 3.90 6.29
N SER A 36 -15.56 3.87 7.37
CA SER A 36 -16.85 4.57 7.44
C SER A 36 -16.70 6.06 7.10
N ILE A 37 -17.76 6.65 6.56
CA ILE A 37 -17.78 8.07 6.16
C ILE A 37 -17.43 8.99 7.34
N GLU A 38 -17.85 8.65 8.56
CA GLU A 38 -17.51 9.43 9.77
C GLU A 38 -15.99 9.51 10.00
N VAL A 39 -15.29 8.38 9.85
CA VAL A 39 -13.83 8.33 9.97
C VAL A 39 -13.17 9.14 8.84
N LEU A 40 -13.68 9.03 7.62
CA LEU A 40 -13.15 9.81 6.49
C LEU A 40 -13.31 11.31 6.71
N ASP A 41 -14.45 11.76 7.26
CA ASP A 41 -14.71 13.17 7.56
C ASP A 41 -13.80 13.68 8.68
N GLU A 42 -13.60 12.87 9.72
CA GLU A 42 -12.67 13.17 10.81
C GLU A 42 -11.23 13.33 10.29
N LEU A 43 -10.74 12.34 9.51
CA LEU A 43 -9.42 12.40 8.89
C LEU A 43 -9.27 13.59 7.95
N LEU A 44 -10.34 13.98 7.24
CA LEU A 44 -10.33 15.13 6.35
C LEU A 44 -10.25 16.44 7.14
N ASN A 45 -10.97 16.54 8.25
CA ASN A 45 -10.90 17.69 9.14
C ASN A 45 -9.50 17.84 9.74
N LEU A 46 -8.93 16.74 10.24
CA LEU A 46 -7.56 16.71 10.75
C LEU A 46 -6.54 17.10 9.66
N ALA A 47 -6.72 16.62 8.42
CA ALA A 47 -5.89 17.00 7.29
C ALA A 47 -5.99 18.50 6.97
N ARG A 48 -7.18 19.10 7.08
CA ARG A 48 -7.38 20.55 6.88
C ARG A 48 -6.74 21.38 7.98
N MET A 49 -6.73 20.88 9.21
CA MET A 49 -6.05 21.51 10.35
C MET A 49 -4.52 21.30 10.33
N GLY A 50 -4.02 20.41 9.47
CA GLY A 50 -2.61 20.02 9.48
C GLY A 50 -2.22 19.16 10.68
N ALA A 51 -3.20 18.53 11.34
CA ALA A 51 -3.04 17.72 12.53
C ALA A 51 -2.48 16.32 12.19
N VAL A 52 -1.30 16.27 11.56
CA VAL A 52 -0.70 15.04 11.02
C VAL A 52 -0.50 13.96 12.08
N LEU A 53 -0.10 14.33 13.31
CA LEU A 53 0.05 13.37 14.41
C LEU A 53 -1.27 12.67 14.76
N GLU A 54 -2.36 13.43 14.86
CA GLU A 54 -3.70 12.86 15.11
C GLU A 54 -4.16 11.97 13.96
N ILE A 55 -3.91 12.37 12.71
CA ILE A 55 -4.23 11.54 11.53
C ILE A 55 -3.51 10.20 11.64
N GLN A 56 -2.20 10.21 11.91
CA GLN A 56 -1.43 8.97 12.02
C GLN A 56 -1.91 8.09 13.17
N GLU A 57 -2.25 8.69 14.32
CA GLU A 57 -2.79 7.95 15.46
C GLU A 57 -4.14 7.32 15.11
N ARG A 58 -5.06 8.11 14.54
CA ARG A 58 -6.39 7.64 14.16
C ARG A 58 -6.34 6.51 13.15
N VAL A 59 -5.46 6.64 12.17
CA VAL A 59 -5.20 5.64 11.14
C VAL A 59 -4.57 4.36 11.72
N THR A 60 -3.67 4.50 12.71
CA THR A 60 -3.09 3.36 13.43
C THR A 60 -4.15 2.61 14.25
N GLN A 61 -5.08 3.33 14.89
CA GLN A 61 -6.23 2.72 15.56
C GLN A 61 -7.15 2.00 14.58
N LEU A 62 -7.32 2.57 13.38
CA LEU A 62 -8.14 2.00 12.32
C LEU A 62 -7.59 0.66 11.81
N GLU A 63 -6.28 0.61 11.56
CA GLU A 63 -5.57 -0.60 11.16
C GLU A 63 -5.67 -1.70 12.21
N ARG A 64 -5.60 -1.34 13.49
CA ARG A 64 -5.77 -2.29 14.61
C ARG A 64 -7.21 -2.80 14.73
N SER A 65 -8.18 -1.95 14.41
CA SER A 65 -9.60 -2.30 14.49
C SER A 65 -10.02 -3.21 13.34
N ASP A 66 -9.48 -2.98 12.14
CA ASP A 66 -9.82 -3.74 10.94
C ASP A 66 -8.60 -3.92 10.03
N SER A 67 -8.19 -5.19 9.88
CA SER A 67 -7.01 -5.53 9.09
C SER A 67 -7.19 -5.27 7.59
N GLN A 68 -8.41 -5.14 7.08
CA GLN A 68 -8.64 -4.76 5.68
C GLN A 68 -8.39 -3.27 5.45
N LEU A 69 -8.49 -2.45 6.51
CA LEU A 69 -8.16 -1.02 6.48
C LEU A 69 -6.66 -0.76 6.55
N ALA A 70 -5.82 -1.77 6.80
CA ALA A 70 -4.35 -1.63 6.82
C ALA A 70 -3.79 -1.04 5.52
N VAL A 71 -4.37 -1.42 4.37
CA VAL A 71 -3.94 -0.90 3.06
C VAL A 71 -4.31 0.58 2.90
N PHE A 72 -5.47 0.99 3.40
CA PHE A 72 -5.87 2.39 3.46
C PHE A 72 -4.97 3.17 4.43
N ALA A 73 -4.69 2.58 5.59
CA ALA A 73 -3.89 3.17 6.65
C ALA A 73 -2.45 3.45 6.20
N ALA A 74 -1.83 2.50 5.50
CA ALA A 74 -0.52 2.66 4.90
C ALA A 74 -0.48 3.82 3.90
N GLN A 75 -1.52 3.98 3.05
CA GLN A 75 -1.61 5.09 2.10
C GLN A 75 -1.70 6.44 2.81
N VAL A 76 -2.56 6.56 3.83
CA VAL A 76 -2.68 7.80 4.60
C VAL A 76 -1.38 8.13 5.36
N ARG A 77 -0.73 7.12 5.95
CA ARG A 77 0.59 7.28 6.59
C ARG A 77 1.64 7.80 5.62
N GLN A 78 1.71 7.24 4.40
CA GLN A 78 2.65 7.70 3.39
C GLN A 78 2.39 9.15 2.96
N LEU A 79 1.12 9.54 2.80
CA LEU A 79 0.74 10.91 2.43
C LEU A 79 1.03 11.92 3.55
N THR A 80 0.83 11.50 4.81
CA THR A 80 1.11 12.34 5.98
C THR A 80 2.60 12.49 6.27
N ASP A 81 3.40 11.44 6.05
CA ASP A 81 4.86 11.45 6.20
C ASP A 81 5.51 12.46 5.23
N SER A 82 5.06 12.46 3.98
CA SER A 82 5.48 13.45 2.99
C SER A 82 4.78 14.82 3.14
N PHE A 83 3.97 15.00 4.19
CA PHE A 83 3.15 16.21 4.46
C PHE A 83 2.31 16.68 3.26
N GLN A 84 1.86 15.73 2.43
CA GLN A 84 1.13 15.99 1.19
C GLN A 84 -0.36 16.18 1.46
N VAL A 85 -0.68 17.24 2.21
CA VAL A 85 -2.05 17.55 2.65
C VAL A 85 -3.03 17.61 1.48
N ARG A 86 -2.64 18.15 0.32
CA ARG A 86 -3.49 18.17 -0.89
C ARG A 86 -3.85 16.76 -1.37
N GLN A 87 -2.84 15.91 -1.53
CA GLN A 87 -3.06 14.53 -1.98
C GLN A 87 -3.85 13.72 -0.95
N LEU A 88 -3.63 13.97 0.34
CA LEU A 88 -4.42 13.36 1.41
C LEU A 88 -5.89 13.76 1.33
N GLN A 89 -6.17 15.06 1.16
CA GLN A 89 -7.54 15.54 1.02
C GLN A 89 -8.21 14.95 -0.23
N GLU A 90 -7.50 14.86 -1.35
CA GLU A 90 -8.02 14.23 -2.57
C GLU A 90 -8.32 12.74 -2.38
N LEU A 91 -7.43 12.00 -1.71
CA LEU A 91 -7.63 10.58 -1.38
C LEU A 91 -8.90 10.39 -0.51
N LEU A 92 -9.05 11.22 0.52
CA LEU A 92 -10.18 11.15 1.45
C LEU A 92 -11.49 11.54 0.77
N GLN A 93 -11.49 12.61 -0.03
CA GLN A 93 -12.67 13.04 -0.79
C GLN A 93 -13.10 11.99 -1.82
N ARG A 94 -12.15 11.46 -2.59
CA ARG A 94 -12.42 10.41 -3.58
C ARG A 94 -12.98 9.14 -2.93
N SER A 95 -12.54 8.84 -1.70
CA SER A 95 -13.07 7.72 -0.94
C SER A 95 -14.54 7.93 -0.53
N LYS A 96 -14.90 9.18 -0.21
CA LYS A 96 -16.27 9.56 0.15
C LYS A 96 -17.23 9.55 -1.06
N THR A 97 -16.75 9.93 -2.25
CA THR A 97 -17.60 10.04 -3.47
C THR A 97 -17.88 8.72 -4.18
N SER A 98 -17.18 7.63 -3.84
CA SER A 98 -17.34 6.33 -4.52
C SER A 98 -18.47 5.47 -3.94
N SER A 99 -19.20 5.94 -2.93
CA SER A 99 -20.29 5.23 -2.25
C SER A 99 -21.65 5.89 -2.53
N SER A 100 -21.99 6.09 -3.81
CA SER A 100 -23.33 6.52 -4.25
C SER A 100 -23.96 5.50 -5.19
#